data_AF-L9WXY3-F1
#
_entry.id   AF-L9WXY3-F1
#
_cell.length_a   1.000
_cell.length_b   1.000
_cell.length_c   1.000
_cell.angle_alpha   90.00
_cell.angle_beta   90.00
_cell.angle_gamma   90.00
#
_symmetry.space_group_name_H-M   'P 1'
#
loop_
_entity.id
_entity.type
_entity.pdbx_description
1 polymer ?
#
loop_
_entity_poly.entity_id
_entity_poly.type
_entity_poly.pdbx_seq_one_letter_code
_entity_poly.pdbx_strand_id
1 'polypeptide(L)'
;MVVDTVPLAAAGVVGLLALLAVVAVVDSIGRFLHRLAMAPGVVVHEFAHAQACRLVGVSVVEVVYFRFGDPPGYVRHAHPGRYRESFVISVAPFLVNSVVSLAAFFGVAVLAASAGFVDAVVLGDVLATASALRDALGTAPREVLAAMTALAWLGFVVGIQAFPSTGDANTLWSRSRAEWRRSPVVLLGVPVVAVIYVANLLSWLWADVLYTLGLAALAFVSVGVVSAFGVAGAVSAFGALGEVAAVGVVSVVGRCRC
;
A
#
# COMPACT_ATOMS: atom_id res chain seq x y z
N MET A 1 -34.69 40.54 -36.58
CA MET A 1 -33.43 40.34 -35.81
C MET A 1 -33.65 39.74 -34.41
N VAL A 2 -34.78 39.95 -33.72
CA VAL A 2 -35.03 39.36 -32.37
C VAL A 2 -35.57 37.91 -32.44
N VAL A 3 -36.19 37.50 -33.56
CA VAL A 3 -36.84 36.19 -33.68
C VAL A 3 -35.83 35.05 -33.93
N ASP A 4 -34.68 35.34 -34.53
CA ASP A 4 -33.67 34.34 -34.90
C ASP A 4 -32.71 34.00 -33.73
N THR A 5 -32.67 34.82 -32.67
CA THR A 5 -31.77 34.61 -31.52
C THR A 5 -32.35 33.67 -30.46
N VAL A 6 -33.69 33.60 -30.35
CA VAL A 6 -34.39 32.70 -29.42
C VAL A 6 -34.10 31.21 -29.67
N PRO A 7 -34.15 30.68 -30.91
CA PRO A 7 -33.82 29.27 -31.15
C PRO A 7 -32.34 28.95 -30.96
N LEU A 8 -31.44 29.90 -31.26
CA LEU A 8 -30.00 29.72 -31.03
C LEU A 8 -29.67 29.73 -29.54
N ALA A 9 -30.28 30.63 -28.76
CA ALA A 9 -30.15 30.66 -27.31
C ALA A 9 -30.73 29.40 -26.67
N ALA A 10 -31.89 28.93 -27.13
CA ALA A 10 -32.50 27.68 -26.66
C ALA A 10 -31.62 26.46 -26.98
N ALA A 11 -31.07 26.36 -28.20
CA ALA A 11 -30.14 25.31 -28.59
C ALA A 11 -28.86 25.33 -27.75
N GLY A 12 -28.33 26.53 -27.44
CA GLY A 12 -27.18 26.71 -26.55
C GLY A 12 -27.45 26.23 -25.13
N VAL A 13 -28.64 26.55 -24.58
CA VAL A 13 -29.06 26.07 -23.24
C VAL A 13 -29.22 24.55 -23.24
N VAL A 14 -29.87 23.96 -24.25
CA VAL A 14 -30.01 22.50 -24.36
C VAL A 14 -28.66 21.81 -24.48
N GLY A 15 -27.74 22.36 -25.28
CA GLY A 15 -26.37 21.85 -25.40
C GLY A 15 -25.59 21.91 -24.09
N LEU A 16 -25.70 23.01 -23.35
CA LEU A 16 -25.07 23.14 -22.03
C LEU A 16 -25.65 22.14 -21.02
N LEU A 17 -26.97 21.98 -20.97
CA LEU A 17 -27.63 21.00 -20.09
C LEU A 17 -27.22 19.57 -20.43
N ALA A 18 -27.12 19.23 -21.72
CA ALA A 18 -26.63 17.93 -22.16
C ALA A 18 -25.17 17.71 -21.74
N LEU A 19 -24.30 18.71 -21.89
CA LEU A 19 -22.91 18.64 -21.44
C LEU A 19 -22.80 18.44 -19.93
N LEU A 20 -23.55 19.21 -19.14
CA LEU A 20 -23.58 19.08 -17.68
C LEU A 20 -24.09 17.70 -17.25
N ALA A 21 -25.10 17.15 -17.93
CA ALA A 21 -25.59 15.80 -17.69
C ALA A 21 -24.52 14.75 -17.99
N VAL A 22 -23.79 14.87 -19.10
CA VAL A 22 -22.68 13.96 -19.43
C VAL A 22 -21.58 14.04 -18.38
N VAL A 23 -21.17 15.25 -17.97
CA VAL A 23 -20.16 15.44 -16.92
C VAL A 23 -20.61 14.81 -15.60
N ALA A 24 -21.86 15.01 -15.20
CA ALA A 24 -22.41 14.41 -13.98
C ALA A 24 -22.46 12.88 -14.05
N VAL A 25 -22.81 12.30 -15.20
CA VAL A 25 -22.80 10.85 -15.42
C VAL A 25 -21.38 10.30 -15.32
N VAL A 26 -20.42 10.95 -15.98
CA VAL A 26 -19.00 10.54 -15.94
C VAL A 26 -18.44 10.62 -14.52
N ASP A 27 -18.72 11.70 -13.80
CA ASP A 27 -18.32 11.85 -12.39
C ASP A 27 -18.96 10.75 -11.51
N SER A 28 -20.25 10.47 -11.69
CA SER A 28 -20.94 9.42 -10.94
C SER A 28 -20.34 8.04 -11.20
N ILE A 29 -20.03 7.72 -12.46
CA ILE A 29 -19.37 6.46 -12.83
C ILE A 29 -17.96 6.42 -12.24
N GLY A 30 -17.20 7.51 -12.34
CA GLY A 30 -15.85 7.62 -11.79
C GLY A 30 -15.82 7.37 -10.29
N ARG A 31 -16.71 8.02 -9.53
CA ARG A 31 -16.85 7.80 -8.07
C ARG A 31 -17.26 6.37 -7.74
N PHE A 32 -18.15 5.78 -8.52
CA PHE A 32 -18.56 4.38 -8.35
C PHE A 32 -17.38 3.42 -8.55
N LEU A 33 -16.64 3.55 -9.65
CA LEU A 33 -15.48 2.71 -9.97
C LEU A 33 -14.35 2.89 -8.96
N HIS A 34 -14.07 4.13 -8.54
CA HIS A 34 -13.06 4.40 -7.52
C HIS A 34 -13.39 3.69 -6.20
N ARG A 35 -14.64 3.78 -5.72
CA ARG A 35 -15.07 3.07 -4.49
C ARG A 35 -14.92 1.57 -4.62
N LEU A 36 -15.24 1.00 -5.78
CA LEU A 36 -15.06 -0.43 -6.03
C LEU A 36 -13.57 -0.81 -6.04
N ALA A 37 -12.72 -0.01 -6.68
CA ALA A 37 -11.28 -0.24 -6.72
C ALA A 37 -10.65 -0.19 -5.32
N MET A 38 -11.11 0.71 -4.44
CA MET A 38 -10.61 0.85 -3.07
C MET A 38 -11.25 -0.13 -2.08
N ALA A 39 -12.31 -0.85 -2.47
CA ALA A 39 -13.07 -1.71 -1.58
C ALA A 39 -12.23 -2.74 -0.82
N PRO A 40 -11.24 -3.44 -1.42
CA PRO A 40 -10.42 -4.39 -0.68
C PRO A 40 -9.66 -3.74 0.49
N GLY A 41 -9.16 -2.51 0.30
CA GLY A 41 -8.46 -1.77 1.36
C GLY A 41 -9.38 -1.40 2.52
N VAL A 42 -10.60 -0.94 2.22
CA VAL A 42 -11.64 -0.66 3.23
C VAL A 42 -12.02 -1.91 4.01
N VAL A 43 -12.22 -3.04 3.32
CA VAL A 43 -12.57 -4.32 3.96
C VAL A 43 -11.48 -4.75 4.95
N VAL A 44 -10.20 -4.69 4.55
CA VAL A 44 -9.08 -5.06 5.44
C VAL A 44 -9.00 -4.12 6.64
N HIS A 45 -9.23 -2.82 6.44
CA HIS A 45 -9.24 -1.82 7.50
C HIS A 45 -10.31 -2.12 8.56
N GLU A 46 -11.57 -2.28 8.13
CA GLU A 46 -12.68 -2.58 9.05
C GLU A 46 -12.55 -3.97 9.67
N PHE A 47 -11.96 -4.93 8.96
CA PHE A 47 -11.63 -6.24 9.51
C PHE A 47 -10.60 -6.16 10.63
N ALA A 48 -9.51 -5.43 10.43
CA ALA A 48 -8.50 -5.22 11.46
C ALA A 48 -9.10 -4.55 12.70
N HIS A 49 -9.94 -3.53 12.50
CA HIS A 49 -10.64 -2.84 13.59
C HIS A 49 -11.59 -3.78 14.35
N ALA A 50 -12.40 -4.57 13.65
CA ALA A 50 -13.34 -5.50 14.26
C ALA A 50 -12.63 -6.64 15.01
N GLN A 51 -11.54 -7.15 14.45
CA GLN A 51 -10.71 -8.16 15.11
C GLN A 51 -10.06 -7.61 16.36
N ALA A 52 -9.52 -6.38 16.31
CA ALA A 52 -8.95 -5.73 17.48
C ALA A 52 -9.96 -5.61 18.62
N CYS A 53 -11.19 -5.16 18.33
CA CYS A 53 -12.28 -5.11 19.32
C CYS A 53 -12.51 -6.47 19.98
N ARG A 54 -12.64 -7.54 19.18
CA ARG A 54 -12.84 -8.91 19.70
C ARG A 54 -11.65 -9.42 20.53
N LEU A 55 -10.43 -9.13 20.10
CA LEU A 55 -9.20 -9.55 20.79
C LEU A 55 -9.06 -8.89 22.16
N VAL A 56 -9.48 -7.63 22.31
CA VAL A 56 -9.42 -6.92 23.59
C VAL A 56 -10.71 -7.06 24.43
N GLY A 57 -11.65 -7.90 24.00
CA GLY A 57 -12.89 -8.19 24.73
C GLY A 57 -13.96 -7.09 24.65
N VAL A 58 -13.86 -6.16 23.69
CA VAL A 58 -14.87 -5.12 23.44
C VAL A 58 -15.93 -5.67 22.49
N SER A 59 -17.19 -5.69 22.94
CA SER A 59 -18.30 -6.24 22.16
C SER A 59 -18.56 -5.43 20.90
N VAL A 60 -18.54 -6.10 19.75
CA VAL A 60 -18.88 -5.51 18.45
C VAL A 60 -20.38 -5.64 18.23
N VAL A 61 -21.05 -4.50 18.02
CA VAL A 61 -22.50 -4.42 17.81
C VAL A 61 -22.84 -4.62 16.34
N GLU A 62 -22.09 -3.97 15.45
CA GLU A 62 -22.35 -3.98 14.01
C GLU A 62 -21.03 -3.79 13.25
N VAL A 63 -20.86 -4.52 12.16
CA VAL A 63 -19.73 -4.35 11.24
C VAL A 63 -20.26 -4.27 9.83
N VAL A 64 -19.86 -3.20 9.12
CA VAL A 64 -20.07 -3.07 7.69
C VAL A 64 -18.70 -2.96 7.04
N TYR A 65 -18.26 -4.05 6.41
CA TYR A 65 -16.93 -4.13 5.78
C TYR A 65 -16.80 -3.25 4.54
N PHE A 66 -17.89 -3.09 3.78
CA PHE A 66 -17.92 -2.21 2.63
C PHE A 66 -19.37 -1.83 2.28
N ARG A 67 -19.59 -0.57 1.94
CA ARG A 67 -20.84 -0.05 1.37
C ARG A 67 -20.56 1.13 0.45
N PHE A 68 -21.45 1.37 -0.51
CA PHE A 68 -21.43 2.58 -1.35
C PHE A 68 -22.03 3.78 -0.59
N GLY A 69 -21.43 4.13 0.55
CA GLY A 69 -21.85 5.23 1.42
C GLY A 69 -20.67 5.98 2.01
N ASP A 70 -20.97 6.92 2.90
CA ASP A 70 -19.97 7.65 3.68
C ASP A 70 -20.30 7.46 5.19
N PRO A 71 -19.44 6.79 5.98
CA PRO A 71 -18.18 6.17 5.56
C PRO A 71 -18.38 4.92 4.69
N PRO A 72 -17.37 4.53 3.88
CA PRO A 72 -17.42 3.36 2.98
C PRO A 72 -17.36 2.02 3.73
N GLY A 73 -17.02 2.04 5.02
CA GLY A 73 -17.04 0.92 5.97
C GLY A 73 -17.09 1.48 7.39
N TYR A 74 -17.51 0.67 8.37
CA TYR A 74 -17.43 1.03 9.78
C TYR A 74 -17.59 -0.17 10.72
N VAL A 75 -17.03 -0.04 11.92
CA VAL A 75 -17.26 -0.94 13.06
C VAL A 75 -17.91 -0.17 14.21
N ARG A 76 -19.10 -0.58 14.63
CA ARG A 76 -19.73 -0.09 15.87
C ARG A 76 -19.47 -1.07 16.99
N HIS A 77 -18.88 -0.59 18.07
CA HIS A 77 -18.54 -1.39 19.23
C HIS A 77 -18.93 -0.68 20.53
N ALA A 78 -19.02 -1.44 21.62
CA ALA A 78 -19.25 -0.87 22.95
C ALA A 78 -18.08 0.03 23.36
N HIS A 79 -18.32 0.93 24.31
CA HIS A 79 -17.26 1.77 24.83
C HIS A 79 -16.20 0.89 25.53
N PRO A 80 -14.90 1.01 25.20
CA PRO A 80 -13.87 0.24 25.89
C PRO A 80 -13.89 0.51 27.40
N GLY A 81 -13.40 -0.40 28.23
CA GLY A 81 -13.25 -0.17 29.67
C GLY A 81 -11.94 0.56 30.00
N ARG A 82 -10.88 0.31 29.22
CA ARG A 82 -9.51 0.75 29.55
C ARG A 82 -8.83 1.45 28.37
N TYR A 83 -7.89 2.36 28.67
CA TYR A 83 -7.10 3.06 27.66
C TYR A 83 -6.39 2.12 26.66
N ARG A 84 -5.80 1.02 27.15
CA ARG A 84 -5.09 0.06 26.30
C ARG A 84 -5.99 -0.59 25.25
N GLU A 85 -7.26 -0.81 25.57
CA GLU A 85 -8.24 -1.37 24.64
C GLU A 85 -8.51 -0.36 23.51
N SER A 86 -8.78 0.91 23.85
CA SER A 86 -8.92 1.98 22.85
C SER A 86 -7.67 2.12 21.99
N PHE A 87 -6.48 2.05 22.60
CA PHE A 87 -5.21 2.15 21.87
C PHE A 87 -5.03 1.02 20.84
N VAL A 88 -5.24 -0.23 21.26
CA VAL A 88 -5.12 -1.39 20.37
C VAL A 88 -6.14 -1.31 19.24
N ILE A 89 -7.39 -0.95 19.55
CA ILE A 89 -8.46 -0.81 18.55
C ILE A 89 -8.10 0.24 17.49
N SER A 90 -7.62 1.41 17.90
CA SER A 90 -7.28 2.50 16.97
C SER A 90 -6.00 2.26 16.16
N VAL A 91 -5.03 1.52 16.68
CA VAL A 91 -3.73 1.28 16.01
C VAL A 91 -3.77 0.05 15.08
N ALA A 92 -4.66 -0.90 15.35
CA ALA A 92 -4.71 -2.16 14.61
C ALA A 92 -4.90 -2.01 13.08
N PRO A 93 -5.81 -1.15 12.56
CA PRO A 93 -5.96 -0.98 11.12
C PRO A 93 -4.68 -0.55 10.42
N PHE A 94 -3.94 0.38 11.03
CA PHE A 94 -2.64 0.81 10.52
C PHE A 94 -1.67 -0.35 10.42
N LEU A 95 -1.46 -1.10 11.51
CA LEU A 95 -0.48 -2.18 11.50
C LEU A 95 -0.87 -3.31 10.54
N VAL A 96 -2.14 -3.73 10.54
CA VAL A 96 -2.60 -4.86 9.70
C VAL A 96 -2.55 -4.48 8.22
N ASN A 97 -3.06 -3.31 7.84
CA ASN A 97 -3.01 -2.86 6.44
C ASN A 97 -1.56 -2.71 5.97
N SER A 98 -0.68 -2.18 6.82
CA SER A 98 0.75 -2.01 6.47
C SER A 98 1.42 -3.36 6.21
N VAL A 99 1.16 -4.37 7.05
CA VAL A 99 1.70 -5.72 6.86
C VAL A 99 1.16 -6.37 5.59
N VAL A 100 -0.15 -6.29 5.35
CA VAL A 100 -0.78 -6.86 4.15
C VAL A 100 -0.28 -6.17 2.89
N SER A 101 -0.19 -4.84 2.91
CA SER A 101 0.33 -4.03 1.81
C SER A 101 1.78 -4.37 1.49
N LEU A 102 2.63 -4.40 2.52
CA LEU A 102 4.04 -4.74 2.39
C LEU A 102 4.23 -6.18 1.89
N ALA A 103 3.46 -7.15 2.38
CA ALA A 103 3.51 -8.53 1.91
C ALA A 103 3.12 -8.66 0.43
N ALA A 104 2.09 -7.92 -0.01
CA ALA A 104 1.71 -7.87 -1.42
C ALA A 104 2.83 -7.28 -2.28
N PHE A 105 3.45 -6.18 -1.86
CA PHE A 105 4.58 -5.58 -2.56
C PHE A 105 5.83 -6.47 -2.56
N PHE A 106 6.09 -7.23 -1.51
CA PHE A 106 7.13 -8.27 -1.52
C PHE A 106 6.84 -9.33 -2.57
N GLY A 107 5.59 -9.78 -2.71
CA GLY A 107 5.20 -10.70 -3.78
C GLY A 107 5.48 -10.12 -5.16
N VAL A 108 5.16 -8.84 -5.39
CA VAL A 108 5.51 -8.15 -6.64
C VAL A 108 7.03 -8.11 -6.85
N ALA A 109 7.80 -7.71 -5.83
CA ALA A 109 9.25 -7.59 -5.92
C ALA A 109 9.93 -8.94 -6.20
N VAL A 110 9.47 -10.03 -5.59
CA VAL A 110 9.97 -11.40 -5.85
C VAL A 110 9.66 -11.85 -7.27
N LEU A 111 8.42 -11.63 -7.75
CA LEU A 111 8.05 -11.96 -9.13
C LEU A 111 8.87 -11.14 -10.13
N ALA A 112 9.06 -9.84 -9.85
CA ALA A 112 9.89 -8.98 -10.67
C ALA A 112 11.35 -9.43 -10.67
N ALA A 113 11.90 -9.86 -9.53
CA ALA A 113 13.26 -10.42 -9.44
C ALA A 113 13.39 -11.68 -10.29
N SER A 114 12.40 -12.58 -10.23
CA SER A 114 12.37 -13.80 -11.04
C SER A 114 12.29 -13.54 -12.55
N ALA A 115 11.79 -12.36 -12.93
CA ALA A 115 11.75 -11.89 -14.31
C ALA A 115 12.99 -11.04 -14.72
N GLY A 116 13.98 -10.86 -13.83
CA GLY A 116 15.21 -10.10 -14.09
C GLY A 116 15.08 -8.57 -13.96
N PHE A 117 14.06 -8.07 -13.25
CA PHE A 117 13.75 -6.64 -13.17
C PHE A 117 14.44 -5.88 -12.02
N VAL A 118 14.81 -6.57 -10.94
CA VAL A 118 15.11 -5.90 -9.65
C VAL A 118 16.46 -5.17 -9.63
N ASP A 119 17.41 -5.52 -10.49
CA ASP A 119 18.72 -4.85 -10.54
C ASP A 119 18.64 -3.40 -11.06
N ALA A 120 17.61 -3.06 -11.84
CA ALA A 120 17.44 -1.73 -12.41
C ALA A 120 16.83 -0.70 -11.43
N VAL A 121 16.00 -1.16 -10.48
CA VAL A 121 15.26 -0.29 -9.54
C VAL A 121 16.18 0.27 -8.43
N VAL A 122 17.28 -0.41 -8.13
CA VAL A 122 18.16 -0.06 -7.00
C VAL A 122 19.06 1.16 -7.29
N LEU A 123 19.33 1.49 -8.57
CA LEU A 123 20.31 2.52 -8.92
C LEU A 123 19.75 3.93 -9.21
N GLY A 124 18.44 4.15 -9.13
CA GLY A 124 17.86 5.49 -9.30
C GLY A 124 17.99 6.08 -10.72
N ASP A 125 18.45 5.31 -11.70
CA ASP A 125 18.42 5.68 -13.11
C ASP A 125 17.01 5.43 -13.67
N VAL A 126 16.28 6.53 -13.83
CA VAL A 126 14.89 6.53 -14.32
C VAL A 126 14.79 5.95 -15.74
N LEU A 127 15.78 6.21 -16.59
CA LEU A 127 15.75 5.74 -17.98
C LEU A 127 16.05 4.24 -18.05
N ALA A 128 17.04 3.76 -17.29
CA ALA A 128 17.35 2.34 -17.17
C ALA A 128 16.18 1.55 -16.54
N THR A 129 15.53 2.13 -15.52
CA THR A 129 14.33 1.55 -14.91
C THR A 129 13.19 1.44 -15.94
N ALA A 130 12.98 2.47 -16.75
CA ALA A 130 11.93 2.48 -17.77
C ALA A 130 12.18 1.46 -18.90
N SER A 131 13.43 1.32 -19.37
CA SER A 131 13.77 0.32 -20.38
C SER A 131 13.66 -1.10 -19.83
N ALA A 132 14.17 -1.35 -18.62
CA ALA A 132 14.06 -2.66 -17.97
C ALA A 132 12.59 -3.06 -17.75
N LEU A 133 11.73 -2.11 -17.36
CA LEU A 133 10.30 -2.35 -17.21
C LEU A 133 9.65 -2.71 -18.55
N ARG A 134 9.96 -1.96 -19.61
CA ARG A 134 9.43 -2.21 -20.95
C ARG A 134 9.79 -3.61 -21.46
N ASP A 135 11.04 -4.01 -21.28
CA ASP A 135 11.53 -5.31 -21.74
C ASP A 135 10.95 -6.45 -20.90
N ALA A 136 10.85 -6.27 -19.58
CA ALA A 136 10.19 -7.23 -18.69
C ALA A 136 8.70 -7.42 -19.03
N LEU A 137 7.97 -6.33 -19.28
CA LEU A 137 6.57 -6.38 -19.72
C LEU A 137 6.40 -7.08 -21.08
N GLY A 138 7.39 -6.96 -21.98
CA GLY A 138 7.36 -7.59 -23.30
C GLY A 138 7.69 -9.08 -23.31
N THR A 139 8.39 -9.58 -22.29
CA THR A 139 8.93 -10.95 -22.24
C THR A 139 8.28 -11.83 -21.18
N ALA A 140 7.73 -11.24 -20.11
CA ALA A 140 7.11 -11.99 -19.03
C ALA A 140 5.83 -12.72 -19.48
N PRO A 141 5.56 -13.93 -18.96
CA PRO A 141 4.32 -14.63 -19.24
C PRO A 141 3.12 -13.87 -18.68
N ARG A 142 1.99 -13.93 -19.39
CA ARG A 142 0.76 -13.17 -19.06
C ARG A 142 0.25 -13.45 -17.65
N GLU A 143 0.45 -14.67 -17.15
CA GLU A 143 0.07 -15.09 -15.80
C GLU A 143 0.87 -14.35 -14.73
N VAL A 144 2.18 -14.17 -14.94
CA VAL A 144 3.05 -13.42 -14.02
C VAL A 144 2.66 -11.94 -14.03
N LEU A 145 2.40 -11.36 -15.20
CA LEU A 145 1.94 -9.98 -15.31
C LEU A 145 0.59 -9.76 -14.61
N ALA A 146 -0.34 -10.70 -14.75
CA ALA A 146 -1.62 -10.65 -14.06
C ALA A 146 -1.45 -10.74 -12.54
N ALA A 147 -0.61 -11.65 -12.06
CA ALA A 147 -0.31 -11.80 -10.64
C ALA A 147 0.36 -10.54 -10.05
N MET A 148 1.37 -9.99 -10.73
CA MET A 148 2.03 -8.73 -10.34
C MET A 148 1.04 -7.58 -10.29
N THR A 149 0.18 -7.46 -11.30
CA THR A 149 -0.85 -6.41 -11.34
C THR A 149 -1.84 -6.54 -10.19
N ALA A 150 -2.32 -7.75 -9.91
CA ALA A 150 -3.27 -8.02 -8.83
C ALA A 150 -2.65 -7.72 -7.45
N LEU A 151 -1.41 -8.15 -7.22
CA LEU A 151 -0.68 -7.89 -5.98
C LEU A 151 -0.33 -6.42 -5.82
N ALA A 152 0.10 -5.74 -6.87
CA ALA A 152 0.38 -4.30 -6.85
C ALA A 152 -0.90 -3.49 -6.55
N TRP A 153 -2.01 -3.83 -7.21
CA TRP A 153 -3.32 -3.23 -6.93
C TRP A 153 -3.73 -3.46 -5.47
N LEU A 154 -3.69 -4.71 -4.99
CA LEU A 154 -4.04 -5.04 -3.61
C LEU A 154 -3.15 -4.30 -2.60
N GLY A 155 -1.84 -4.33 -2.81
CA GLY A 155 -0.86 -3.66 -1.95
C GLY A 155 -1.10 -2.16 -1.88
N PHE A 156 -1.40 -1.54 -3.03
CA PHE A 156 -1.66 -0.12 -3.13
C PHE A 156 -2.96 0.29 -2.40
N VAL A 157 -4.08 -0.38 -2.69
CA VAL A 157 -5.38 0.00 -2.12
C VAL A 157 -5.46 -0.30 -0.62
N VAL A 158 -4.82 -1.36 -0.15
CA VAL A 158 -4.72 -1.67 1.29
C VAL A 158 -3.80 -0.67 1.99
N GLY A 159 -2.68 -0.30 1.37
CA GLY A 159 -1.70 0.64 1.94
C GLY A 159 -2.25 2.05 2.13
N ILE A 160 -2.94 2.59 1.12
CA ILE A 160 -3.57 3.93 1.21
C ILE A 160 -4.59 3.97 2.34
N GLN A 161 -5.30 2.87 2.57
CA GLN A 161 -6.30 2.78 3.63
C GLN A 161 -5.72 2.38 5.00
N ALA A 162 -4.39 2.44 5.20
CA ALA A 162 -3.79 2.06 6.48
C ALA A 162 -4.06 3.08 7.60
N PHE A 163 -4.09 4.37 7.30
CA PHE A 163 -4.14 5.39 8.36
C PHE A 163 -5.47 5.38 9.14
N PRO A 164 -5.43 5.46 10.49
CA PRO A 164 -6.64 5.51 11.32
C PRO A 164 -7.42 6.80 11.09
N SER A 165 -8.72 6.78 11.37
CA SER A 165 -9.61 7.92 11.17
C SER A 165 -9.42 9.02 12.22
N THR A 166 -9.96 10.21 11.95
CA THR A 166 -10.02 11.28 12.96
C THR A 166 -10.93 10.94 14.14
N GLY A 167 -11.93 10.04 13.96
CA GLY A 167 -12.77 9.53 15.03
C GLY A 167 -11.99 8.74 16.07
N ASP A 168 -11.03 7.94 15.61
CA ASP A 168 -10.13 7.16 16.47
C ASP A 168 -9.21 8.07 17.29
N ALA A 169 -8.62 9.08 16.62
CA ALA A 169 -7.78 10.08 17.27
C ALA A 169 -8.54 10.86 18.36
N ASN A 170 -9.78 11.28 18.08
CA ASN A 170 -10.64 11.98 19.04
C ASN A 170 -10.94 11.12 20.27
N THR A 171 -11.22 9.82 20.06
CA THR A 171 -11.50 8.88 21.15
C THR A 171 -10.27 8.70 22.05
N LEU A 172 -9.09 8.55 21.46
CA LEU A 172 -7.84 8.47 22.22
C LEU A 172 -7.51 9.78 22.95
N TRP A 173 -7.67 10.93 22.30
CA TRP A 173 -7.39 12.24 22.90
C TRP A 173 -8.29 12.55 24.10
N SER A 174 -9.60 12.31 23.96
CA SER A 174 -10.57 12.56 25.03
C SER A 174 -10.27 11.72 26.26
N ARG A 175 -9.93 10.43 26.09
CA ARG A 175 -9.45 9.58 27.18
C ARG A 175 -8.14 10.05 27.74
N SER A 176 -7.19 10.43 26.88
CA SER A 176 -5.90 10.90 27.36
C SER A 176 -6.04 12.08 28.30
N ARG A 177 -6.91 13.03 27.96
CA ARG A 177 -7.23 14.18 28.80
C ARG A 177 -8.01 13.82 30.09
N ALA A 178 -8.84 12.78 30.07
CA ALA A 178 -9.63 12.37 31.24
C ALA A 178 -8.84 11.53 32.25
N GLU A 179 -7.94 10.67 31.78
CA GLU A 179 -7.28 9.65 32.59
C GLU A 179 -5.82 9.98 32.98
N TRP A 180 -5.17 10.99 32.37
CA TRP A 180 -3.73 11.25 32.60
C TRP A 180 -3.35 11.49 34.06
N ARG A 181 -4.25 12.05 34.88
CA ARG A 181 -3.99 12.30 36.31
C ARG A 181 -4.02 11.00 37.15
N ARG A 182 -4.69 9.95 36.66
CA ARG A 182 -4.81 8.65 37.35
C ARG A 182 -3.82 7.62 36.80
N SER A 183 -3.50 7.68 35.51
CA SER A 183 -2.55 6.79 34.86
C SER A 183 -1.67 7.58 33.88
N PRO A 184 -0.41 7.89 34.23
CA PRO A 184 0.47 8.66 33.35
C PRO A 184 0.89 7.90 32.08
N VAL A 185 0.74 6.56 32.05
CA VAL A 185 0.98 5.72 30.86
C VAL A 185 0.16 6.20 29.65
N VAL A 186 -0.99 6.81 29.91
CA VAL A 186 -1.90 7.38 28.92
C VAL A 186 -1.28 8.54 28.11
N LEU A 187 -0.22 9.18 28.63
CA LEU A 187 0.56 10.19 27.89
C LEU A 187 1.36 9.58 26.73
N LEU A 188 1.67 8.29 26.77
CA LEU A 188 2.40 7.62 25.67
C LEU A 188 1.61 7.60 24.36
N GLY A 189 0.28 7.67 24.39
CA GLY A 189 -0.47 7.78 23.14
C GLY A 189 -0.78 9.22 22.71
N VAL A 190 -0.37 10.24 23.47
CA VAL A 190 -0.41 11.64 22.97
C VAL A 190 0.43 11.82 21.70
N PRO A 191 1.70 11.34 21.62
CA PRO A 191 2.44 11.41 20.36
C PRO A 191 1.77 10.61 19.24
N VAL A 192 1.16 9.46 19.56
CA VAL A 192 0.42 8.65 18.57
C VAL A 192 -0.79 9.41 18.02
N VAL A 193 -1.59 10.02 18.89
CA VAL A 193 -2.72 10.87 18.52
C VAL A 193 -2.26 12.04 17.65
N ALA A 194 -1.16 12.71 18.04
CA ALA A 194 -0.60 13.80 17.25
C ALA A 194 -0.17 13.32 15.85
N VAL A 195 0.50 12.17 15.76
CA VAL A 195 0.86 11.56 14.47
C VAL A 195 -0.38 11.22 13.65
N ILE A 196 -1.45 10.69 14.25
CA ILE A 196 -2.70 10.40 13.52
C ILE A 196 -3.33 11.68 12.99
N TYR A 197 -3.41 12.76 13.78
CA TYR A 197 -3.91 14.05 13.28
C TYR A 197 -3.04 14.63 12.18
N VAL A 198 -1.71 14.59 12.34
CA VAL A 198 -0.78 15.09 11.32
C VAL A 198 -0.91 14.26 10.05
N ALA A 199 -0.97 12.92 10.14
CA ALA A 199 -1.16 12.05 8.98
C ALA A 199 -2.49 12.32 8.27
N ASN A 200 -3.59 12.51 9.01
CA ASN A 200 -4.90 12.86 8.45
C ASN A 200 -4.95 14.29 7.88
N LEU A 201 -4.15 15.23 8.40
CA LEU A 201 -4.03 16.58 7.82
C LEU A 201 -3.18 16.53 6.54
N LEU A 202 -2.10 15.74 6.57
CA LEU A 202 -1.14 15.62 5.48
C LEU A 202 -1.60 14.67 4.38
N SER A 203 -2.67 13.87 4.59
CA SER A 203 -3.30 13.09 3.52
C SER A 203 -3.91 14.00 2.43
N TRP A 204 -4.21 15.27 2.75
CA TRP A 204 -4.50 16.28 1.73
C TRP A 204 -3.32 16.51 0.76
N LEU A 205 -2.09 16.29 1.24
CA LEU A 205 -0.85 16.30 0.45
C LEU A 205 -0.39 14.90 0.03
N TRP A 206 -1.32 13.94 -0.10
CA TRP A 206 -1.03 12.58 -0.60
C TRP A 206 -0.07 11.77 0.29
N ALA A 207 -0.01 12.08 1.60
CA ALA A 207 0.88 11.37 2.54
C ALA A 207 0.60 9.86 2.64
N ASP A 208 -0.66 9.45 2.47
CA ASP A 208 -1.11 8.06 2.38
C ASP A 208 -0.54 7.34 1.15
N VAL A 209 -0.51 8.02 0.00
CA VAL A 209 0.11 7.52 -1.23
C VAL A 209 1.63 7.44 -1.06
N LEU A 210 2.27 8.49 -0.53
CA LEU A 210 3.71 8.48 -0.28
C LEU A 210 4.12 7.37 0.69
N TYR A 211 3.34 7.15 1.75
CA TYR A 211 3.54 6.04 2.67
C TYR A 211 3.49 4.69 1.95
N THR A 212 2.47 4.48 1.13
CA THR A 212 2.28 3.24 0.36
C THR A 212 3.41 3.01 -0.65
N LEU A 213 3.86 4.07 -1.34
CA LEU A 213 5.03 4.02 -2.21
C LEU A 213 6.32 3.73 -1.43
N GLY A 214 6.43 4.23 -0.20
CA GLY A 214 7.52 3.89 0.72
C GLY A 214 7.54 2.40 1.08
N LEU A 215 6.39 1.79 1.33
CA LEU A 215 6.28 0.33 1.55
C LEU A 215 6.70 -0.46 0.31
N ALA A 216 6.27 -0.02 -0.88
CA ALA A 216 6.68 -0.63 -2.14
C ALA A 216 8.20 -0.53 -2.33
N ALA A 217 8.77 0.66 -2.21
CA ALA A 217 10.21 0.89 -2.31
C ALA A 217 11.00 0.04 -1.31
N LEU A 218 10.55 -0.05 -0.06
CA LEU A 218 11.14 -0.92 0.96
C LEU A 218 11.17 -2.39 0.52
N ALA A 219 10.06 -2.90 -0.02
CA ALA A 219 10.00 -4.28 -0.52
C ALA A 219 10.99 -4.53 -1.67
N PHE A 220 11.01 -3.64 -2.67
CA PHE A 220 11.91 -3.75 -3.83
C PHE A 220 13.38 -3.65 -3.44
N VAL A 221 13.74 -2.69 -2.57
CA VAL A 221 15.11 -2.56 -2.05
C VAL A 221 15.51 -3.81 -1.26
N SER A 222 14.62 -4.31 -0.40
CA SER A 222 14.90 -5.51 0.40
C SER A 222 15.17 -6.74 -0.48
N VAL A 223 14.35 -6.96 -1.52
CA VAL A 223 14.55 -8.08 -2.46
C VAL A 223 15.82 -7.87 -3.29
N GLY A 224 16.08 -6.65 -3.77
CA GLY A 224 17.28 -6.35 -4.56
C GLY A 224 18.58 -6.53 -3.79
N VAL A 225 18.59 -6.16 -2.51
CA VAL A 225 19.72 -6.41 -1.61
C VAL A 225 19.94 -7.92 -1.43
N VAL A 226 18.87 -8.70 -1.20
CA VAL A 226 18.96 -10.16 -1.05
C VAL A 226 19.43 -10.83 -2.34
N SER A 227 18.94 -10.42 -3.51
CA SER A 227 19.39 -10.96 -4.80
C SER A 227 20.85 -10.62 -5.05
N ALA A 228 21.30 -9.40 -4.77
CA ALA A 228 22.69 -9.00 -4.91
C ALA A 228 23.64 -9.83 -4.03
N PHE A 229 23.29 -10.05 -2.76
CA PHE A 229 24.10 -10.89 -1.86
C PHE A 229 24.06 -12.38 -2.22
N GLY A 230 22.90 -12.88 -2.69
CA GLY A 230 22.77 -14.26 -3.19
C GLY A 230 23.60 -14.52 -4.44
N VAL A 231 23.62 -13.57 -5.38
CA VAL A 231 24.44 -13.62 -6.60
C VAL A 231 25.93 -13.48 -6.25
N ALA A 232 26.31 -12.54 -5.37
CA ALA A 232 27.70 -12.40 -4.94
C ALA A 232 28.22 -13.69 -4.28
N GLY A 233 27.42 -14.33 -3.41
CA GLY A 233 27.76 -15.62 -2.81
C GLY A 233 27.88 -16.75 -3.82
N ALA A 234 26.99 -16.81 -4.82
CA ALA A 234 27.06 -17.80 -5.90
C ALA A 234 28.27 -17.57 -6.83
N VAL A 235 28.60 -16.32 -7.15
CA VAL A 235 29.77 -15.95 -7.96
C VAL A 235 31.07 -16.24 -7.21
N SER A 236 31.15 -15.97 -5.90
CA SER A 236 32.31 -16.37 -5.08
C SER A 236 32.46 -17.90 -5.00
N ALA A 237 31.35 -18.65 -4.91
CA ALA A 237 31.38 -20.11 -4.93
C ALA A 237 31.84 -20.65 -6.30
N PHE A 238 31.38 -20.07 -7.42
CA PHE A 238 31.83 -20.44 -8.76
C PHE A 238 33.28 -20.03 -9.04
N GLY A 239 33.72 -18.86 -8.57
CA GLY A 239 35.10 -18.41 -8.67
C GLY A 239 36.06 -19.30 -7.88
N ALA A 240 35.68 -19.71 -6.67
CA ALA A 240 36.44 -20.67 -5.87
C ALA A 240 36.54 -22.05 -6.57
N LEU A 241 35.47 -22.51 -7.22
CA LEU A 241 35.51 -23.76 -8.00
C LEU A 241 36.37 -23.63 -9.27
N GLY A 242 36.40 -22.46 -9.91
CA GLY A 242 37.26 -22.15 -11.05
C GLY A 242 38.75 -22.10 -10.70
N GLU A 243 39.11 -21.51 -9.55
CA GLU A 243 40.50 -21.51 -9.06
C GLU A 243 40.97 -22.91 -8.63
N VAL A 244 40.11 -23.71 -7.99
CA VAL A 244 40.46 -25.10 -7.63
C VAL A 244 40.65 -25.98 -8.87
N ALA A 245 39.85 -25.76 -9.93
CA ALA A 245 40.05 -26.43 -11.22
C ALA A 245 41.35 -26.00 -11.92
N ALA A 246 41.71 -24.72 -11.87
CA ALA A 246 42.97 -24.21 -12.43
C ALA A 246 44.22 -24.70 -11.65
N VAL A 247 44.15 -24.77 -10.32
CA VAL A 247 45.23 -25.29 -9.47
C VAL A 247 45.38 -26.82 -9.60
N GLY A 248 44.27 -27.54 -9.77
CA GLY A 248 44.27 -28.99 -10.00
C GLY A 248 44.91 -29.41 -11.33
N VAL A 249 44.71 -28.63 -12.40
CA VAL A 249 45.32 -28.91 -13.71
C VAL A 249 46.82 -28.58 -13.75
N VAL A 250 47.27 -27.52 -13.05
CA VAL A 250 48.69 -27.16 -12.99
C VAL A 250 49.52 -28.14 -12.15
N SER A 251 48.93 -28.76 -11.12
CA SER A 251 49.66 -29.73 -10.27
C SER A 251 49.92 -31.08 -10.95
N VAL A 252 49.06 -31.52 -11.89
CA VAL A 252 49.22 -32.80 -12.61
C VAL A 252 50.24 -32.70 -13.76
N VAL A 253 50.45 -31.51 -14.34
CA VAL A 253 51.42 -31.32 -15.45
C VAL A 253 52.86 -31.09 -14.96
N GLY A 254 53.07 -30.75 -13.68
CA GLY A 254 54.38 -30.43 -13.13
C GLY A 254 55.26 -31.60 -12.67
N ARG A 255 54.79 -32.86 -12.73
CA ARG A 255 55.50 -34.02 -12.16
C ARG A 255 55.86 -35.13 -13.16
N CYS A 256 55.95 -34.79 -14.44
CA CYS A 256 56.58 -35.62 -15.47
C CYS A 256 57.60 -34.78 -16.26
N ARG A 257 58.75 -34.50 -15.65
CA ARG A 257 60.01 -34.29 -16.37
C ARG A 257 61.07 -35.18 -15.73
N CYS A 258 61.71 -35.94 -16.61
CA CYS A 258 62.70 -36.98 -16.37
C CYS A 258 63.94 -36.48 -15.62
#